data_AF-A0A0A8JLL9-F1
#
_entry.id   AF-A0A0A8JLL9-F1
#
_cell.length_a   1.000
_cell.length_b   1.000
_cell.length_c   1.000
_cell.angle_alpha   90.00
_cell.angle_beta   90.00
_cell.angle_gamma   90.00
#
_symmetry.space_group_name_H-M   'P 1'
#
loop_
_entity.id
_entity.type
_entity.pdbx_description
1 polymer ?
#
loop_
_entity_poly.entity_id
_entity_poly.type
_entity_poly.pdbx_seq_one_letter_code
_entity_poly.pdbx_strand_id
1 'polypeptide(L)' 'MGKLPNNEEKVEKIWKALAKYGIKTEAELNEAIKEMKPLNIGCMVSPVEERGSKVAQ' A
#
# COMPACT_ATOMS: atom_id res chain seq x y z
N MET A 1 1.85 -28.89 5.32
CA MET A 1 0.71 -28.06 4.89
C MET A 1 0.84 -26.69 5.55
N GLY A 2 1.34 -25.68 4.83
CA GLY A 2 1.35 -24.31 5.35
C GLY A 2 -0.05 -23.70 5.17
N LYS A 3 -0.79 -23.53 6.26
CA LYS A 3 -2.03 -22.73 6.23
C LYS A 3 -1.63 -21.29 5.88
N LEU A 4 -2.20 -20.76 4.80
CA LEU A 4 -2.11 -19.33 4.48
C LEU A 4 -2.82 -18.57 5.61
N PRO A 5 -2.21 -17.51 6.17
CA PRO A 5 -2.84 -16.75 7.25
C PRO A 5 -4.14 -16.13 6.76
N ASN A 6 -5.18 -16.23 7.59
CA ASN A 6 -6.50 -15.68 7.28
C ASN A 6 -6.39 -14.16 7.13
N ASN A 7 -7.30 -13.54 6.36
CA ASN A 7 -7.23 -12.09 6.08
C ASN A 7 -7.19 -11.25 7.37
N GLU A 8 -7.84 -11.72 8.43
CA GLU A 8 -7.87 -11.13 9.77
C GLU A 8 -6.48 -11.06 10.42
N GLU A 9 -5.66 -12.12 10.29
CA GLU A 9 -4.31 -12.15 10.87
C GLU A 9 -3.37 -11.14 10.20
N LYS A 10 -3.60 -10.84 8.91
CA LYS A 10 -2.82 -9.82 8.19
C LYS A 10 -3.19 -8.42 8.68
N VAL A 11 -4.47 -8.16 8.86
CA VAL A 11 -4.98 -6.88 9.37
C VAL A 11 -4.48 -6.62 10.79
N GLU A 12 -4.50 -7.61 11.67
CA GLU A 12 -3.93 -7.48 13.03
C GLU A 12 -2.44 -7.11 13.02
N LYS A 13 -1.65 -7.71 12.12
CA LYS A 13 -0.22 -7.40 12.00
C LYS A 13 0.00 -5.96 11.54
N ILE A 14 -0.84 -5.46 10.62
CA ILE A 14 -0.81 -4.07 10.16
C ILE A 14 -1.10 -3.13 11.33
N TRP A 15 -2.18 -3.36 12.09
CA TRP A 15 -2.51 -2.54 13.26
C TRP A 15 -1.44 -2.57 14.34
N LYS A 16 -0.82 -3.73 14.60
CA LYS A 16 0.32 -3.84 15.53
C LYS A 16 1.54 -3.04 15.06
N ALA A 17 1.78 -2.98 13.74
CA ALA A 17 2.84 -2.17 13.18
C ALA A 17 2.52 -0.66 13.29
N LEU A 18 1.29 -0.26 12.96
CA LEU A 18 0.81 1.13 13.07
C LEU A 18 0.84 1.63 14.53
N ALA A 19 0.54 0.77 15.50
CA ALA A 19 0.61 1.10 16.91
C ALA A 19 2.02 1.52 17.37
N LYS A 20 3.09 1.02 16.73
CA LYS A 20 4.47 1.45 17.00
C LYS A 20 4.72 2.91 16.64
N TYR A 21 3.93 3.44 15.71
CA TYR A 21 3.95 4.84 15.28
C TYR A 21 2.89 5.68 15.99
N GLY A 22 2.22 5.15 17.01
CA GLY A 22 1.19 5.84 17.79
C GLY A 22 -0.21 5.82 17.18
N ILE A 23 -0.40 5.21 16.00
CA ILE A 23 -1.70 5.13 15.33
C ILE A 23 -2.49 3.94 15.87
N LYS A 24 -3.62 4.20 16.54
CA LYS A 24 -4.45 3.16 17.18
C LYS A 24 -5.85 3.08 16.59
N THR A 25 -6.26 4.09 15.83
CA THR A 25 -7.58 4.19 15.23
C THR A 25 -7.50 4.50 13.75
N GLU A 26 -8.59 4.20 13.03
CA GLU A 26 -8.73 4.52 11.61
C GLU A 26 -8.75 6.03 11.35
N ALA A 27 -9.32 6.82 12.25
CA ALA A 27 -9.29 8.28 12.16
C ALA A 27 -7.85 8.81 12.19
N GLU A 28 -7.03 8.35 13.13
CA GLU A 28 -5.61 8.73 13.22
C GLU A 28 -4.81 8.29 11.99
N LEU A 29 -5.12 7.11 11.45
CA LEU A 29 -4.51 6.62 10.22
C LEU A 29 -4.83 7.55 9.04
N ASN A 30 -6.10 7.94 8.88
CA ASN A 30 -6.54 8.82 7.81
C ASN A 30 -5.90 10.21 7.91
N GLU A 31 -5.81 10.78 9.12
CA GLU A 31 -5.12 12.05 9.33
C GLU A 31 -3.62 11.93 9.03
N ALA A 32 -2.96 10.86 9.47
CA ALA A 32 -1.55 10.61 9.17
C ALA A 32 -1.29 10.48 7.65
N ILE A 33 -2.20 9.86 6.90
CA ILE A 33 -2.11 9.75 5.45
C ILE A 33 -2.29 11.12 4.78
N LYS A 34 -3.18 11.98 5.27
CA LYS A 34 -3.35 13.34 4.74
C LYS A 34 -2.13 14.22 4.95
N GLU A 35 -1.47 14.07 6.10
CA GLU A 35 -0.24 14.80 6.43
C GLU A 35 0.99 14.23 5.71
N MET A 36 0.91 13.01 5.16
CA MET A 36 2.00 12.44 4.37
C MET A 36 2.19 13.20 3.06
N LYS A 37 3.44 13.56 2.78
CA LYS A 37 3.82 14.10 1.48
C LYS A 37 3.56 13.04 0.39
N PRO A 38 3.15 13.44 -0.82
CA PRO A 38 3.02 12.52 -1.93
C PRO A 38 4.34 11.77 -2.15
N LEU A 39 4.29 10.46 -2.01
CA LEU A 39 5.44 9.59 -2.27
C LEU A 39 5.73 9.61 -3.76
N ASN A 40 6.90 10.12 -4.15
CA ASN A 40 7.38 10.01 -5.51
C ASN A 40 7.90 8.58 -5.76
N ILE A 41 6.97 7.69 -6.10
CA ILE A 41 7.26 6.30 -6.47
C ILE A 41 7.61 6.15 -7.97
N GLY A 42 7.81 7.26 -8.69
CA GLY A 42 8.05 7.26 -10.14
C GLY A 42 9.31 6.49 -10.56
N CYS A 43 10.28 6.35 -9.67
CA CYS A 43 11.49 5.54 -9.88
C CYS A 43 11.36 4.08 -9.41
N MET A 44 10.29 3.73 -8.69
CA MET A 44 10.00 2.37 -8.21
C MET A 44 8.99 1.63 -9.09
N VAL A 45 8.31 2.34 -9.98
CA VAL A 45 7.44 1.72 -10.98
C VAL A 45 8.28 1.35 -12.21
N SER A 46 8.26 0.07 -12.58
CA SER A 46 8.74 -0.32 -13.91
C SER A 46 7.89 0.44 -14.94
N PRO A 47 8.50 0.96 -16.03
CA PRO A 47 7.72 1.54 -17.12
C PRO A 47 6.68 0.51 -17.56
N VAL A 48 5.42 0.94 -17.67
CA VAL A 48 4.37 0.10 -18.23
C VAL A 48 4.75 -0.11 -19.69
N GLU A 49 5.24 -1.30 -20.02
CA GLU A 49 5.40 -1.68 -21.42
C GLU A 49 4.01 -1.65 -22.04
N GLU A 50 3.77 -0.64 -22.88
CA GLU A 50 2.58 -0.51 -23.68
C GLU A 50 2.57 -1.71 -24.63
N ARG A 51 1.88 -2.79 -24.24
CA ARG A 51 1.64 -3.94 -25.12
C ARG A 51 0.72 -3.47 -26.25
N GLY A 52 1.36 -2.99 -27.31
CA GLY A 52 0.87 -2.78 -28.67
C GLY A 52 -0.63 -2.59 -28.84
N SER A 53 -1.08 -1.34 -28.85
CA SER A 53 -2.16 -0.96 -29.75
C SER A 53 -1.51 -0.55 -31.08
N LYS A 54 -1.56 -1.44 -32.07
CA LYS A 54 -1.25 -1.09 -33.46
C LYS A 54 -2.12 0.11 -33.87
N VAL A 55 -1.50 1.24 -34.17
CA VAL A 55 -2.04 2.17 -35.16
C VAL A 55 -0.93 2.51 -36.14
N ALA A 56 -1.18 2.14 -37.39
CA ALA A 56 -0.30 2.37 -38.52
C ALA A 56 -0.20 3.87 -38.83
N GLN A 57 1.00 4.32 -39.20
CA GLN A 57 1.24 5.31 -40.24
C GLN A 57 2.44 4.88 -41.07
#